data_AF-A0A258XA82-F1
#
_entry.id   AF-A0A258XA82-F1
#
_cell.length_a   1.000
_cell.length_b   1.000
_cell.length_c   1.000
_cell.angle_alpha   90.00
_cell.angle_beta   90.00
_cell.angle_gamma   90.00
#
_symmetry.space_group_name_H-M   'P 1'
#
loop_
_entity.id
_entity.type
_entity.pdbx_description
1 polymer ?
#
loop_
_entity_poly.entity_id
_entity_poly.type
_entity_poly.pdbx_seq_one_letter_code
_entity_poly.pdbx_strand_id
1 'polypeptide(L)'
;MKNQRNNHVSFFKISSLLFFLGMWSVGLCSEIQNLPESRVHMGINVDLKEDNASDTTVIGSQIILESGVSGDFNALGENISVSSPIQGDFEVIGNRISINSLIEGDVQIFASKVYFMPSSFVEGQTKVVAQKVFLKGTLSGDALIKARKIYINGVVGGALTLNAHKIIIGNQAVLKQGFSCPHAASVIISKEAQIKGKVSYFDPKKSDEVVNFEQIFEGGLWAKIIRFFDDVMTKDIQKYWDFGSTFWSLSLFLFVWIVAIGCVFLFYRATPLLLQNLTQSAIKNPGRALGVGLVGLVFIPLFGLLMCLTLVGIPFAFLIMLFYCALLFLGKIIGIWIFAQWLVLFTPLKKKISLGRDILMFTVSLGIISILSLIPVLGLLFMTLVFLMGVGSILGVIFFREGSHVLYIERSQSSFFRES
;
A
#
# COMPACT_ATOMS: atom_id res chain seq x y z
N MET A 1 -24.03 5.04 1.62
CA MET A 1 -23.18 4.59 0.48
C MET A 1 -21.80 5.26 0.52
N LYS A 2 -20.97 4.97 1.54
CA LYS A 2 -19.66 5.64 1.74
C LYS A 2 -18.48 4.65 1.83
N ASN A 3 -18.66 3.40 1.38
CA ASN A 3 -17.80 2.28 1.79
C ASN A 3 -17.03 1.55 0.68
N GLN A 4 -16.77 2.16 -0.48
CA GLN A 4 -16.06 1.48 -1.58
C GLN A 4 -14.83 2.23 -2.15
N ARG A 5 -14.49 3.43 -1.65
CA ARG A 5 -13.35 4.22 -2.18
C ARG A 5 -11.99 3.96 -1.52
N ASN A 6 -11.92 3.13 -0.47
CA ASN A 6 -10.68 2.93 0.31
C ASN A 6 -9.84 1.70 -0.10
N ASN A 7 -10.33 0.84 -0.99
CA ASN A 7 -9.66 -0.45 -1.27
C ASN A 7 -8.51 -0.37 -2.29
N HIS A 8 -8.43 0.68 -3.12
CA HIS A 8 -7.32 0.81 -4.09
C HIS A 8 -6.12 1.58 -3.54
N VAL A 9 -6.34 2.44 -2.54
CA VAL A 9 -5.26 3.16 -1.86
C VAL A 9 -4.56 2.26 -0.82
N SER A 10 -5.24 1.22 -0.31
CA SER A 10 -4.63 0.27 0.64
C SER A 10 -3.57 -0.62 0.00
N PHE A 11 -3.76 -1.08 -1.23
CA PHE A 11 -2.83 -2.01 -1.87
C PHE A 11 -1.47 -1.36 -2.18
N PHE A 12 -1.48 -0.11 -2.65
CA PHE A 12 -0.27 0.66 -2.91
C PHE A 12 0.45 1.05 -1.60
N LYS A 13 -0.32 1.37 -0.54
CA LYS A 13 0.20 1.64 0.81
C LYS A 13 0.83 0.41 1.47
N ILE A 14 0.25 -0.78 1.29
CA ILE A 14 0.77 -2.04 1.86
C ILE A 14 2.05 -2.48 1.12
N SER A 15 2.09 -2.33 -0.20
CA SER A 15 3.28 -2.62 -1.02
C SER A 15 4.46 -1.73 -0.66
N SER A 16 4.25 -0.43 -0.42
CA SER A 16 5.32 0.48 -0.01
C SER A 16 5.75 0.24 1.44
N LEU A 17 4.81 -0.09 2.33
CA LEU A 17 5.10 -0.41 3.73
C LEU A 17 5.96 -1.68 3.86
N LEU A 18 5.68 -2.72 3.05
CA LEU A 18 6.46 -3.96 3.01
C LEU A 18 7.87 -3.75 2.44
N PHE A 19 8.02 -2.86 1.46
CA PHE A 19 9.33 -2.49 0.91
C PHE A 19 10.19 -1.70 1.92
N PHE A 20 9.56 -0.81 2.70
CA PHE A 20 10.22 -0.07 3.78
C PHE A 20 10.54 -0.93 5.00
N LEU A 21 9.65 -1.85 5.40
CA LEU A 21 9.93 -2.88 6.42
C LEU A 21 11.10 -3.78 6.03
N GLY A 22 11.26 -4.09 4.74
CA GLY A 22 12.39 -4.84 4.21
C GLY A 22 13.73 -4.11 4.40
N MET A 23 13.77 -2.80 4.13
CA MET A 23 14.98 -1.97 4.30
C MET A 23 15.30 -1.65 5.77
N TRP A 24 14.30 -1.64 6.65
CA TRP A 24 14.45 -1.35 8.09
C TRP A 24 14.89 -2.54 8.94
N SER A 25 14.84 -3.77 8.40
CA SER A 25 15.38 -4.96 9.06
C SER A 25 16.87 -4.81 9.40
N VAL A 26 17.61 -3.99 8.65
CA VAL A 26 19.04 -3.73 8.84
C VAL A 26 19.31 -2.71 9.96
N GLY A 27 18.44 -1.71 10.15
CA GLY A 27 18.62 -0.66 11.17
C GLY A 27 18.20 -1.07 12.58
N LEU A 28 17.14 -1.88 12.70
CA LEU A 28 16.78 -2.50 13.99
C LEU A 28 17.87 -3.46 14.49
N CYS A 29 18.59 -4.11 13.57
CA CYS A 29 19.68 -5.03 13.89
C CYS A 29 20.86 -4.33 14.59
N SER A 30 21.20 -3.08 14.19
CA SER A 30 22.34 -2.35 14.75
C SER A 30 22.09 -1.72 16.12
N GLU A 31 20.86 -1.32 16.42
CA GLU A 31 20.54 -0.67 17.70
C GLU A 31 20.31 -1.69 18.83
N ILE A 32 19.76 -2.88 18.50
CA ILE A 32 19.46 -3.94 19.47
C ILE A 32 20.74 -4.68 19.92
N GLN A 33 21.77 -4.72 19.06
CA GLN A 33 23.11 -5.20 19.44
C GLN A 33 23.78 -4.37 20.54
N ASN A 34 23.29 -3.16 20.84
CA ASN A 34 23.85 -2.27 21.86
C ASN A 34 23.16 -2.38 23.23
N LEU A 35 22.28 -3.36 23.46
CA LEU A 35 21.71 -3.62 24.79
C LEU A 35 22.78 -4.26 25.70
N PRO A 36 23.27 -3.59 26.76
CA PRO A 36 24.56 -3.94 27.37
C PRO A 36 24.68 -5.29 28.10
N GLU A 37 23.59 -6.04 28.34
CA GLU A 37 23.65 -7.29 29.14
C GLU A 37 22.72 -8.41 28.64
N SER A 38 21.99 -8.19 27.54
CA SER A 38 21.02 -9.16 26.99
C SER A 38 21.60 -9.96 25.83
N ARG A 39 21.39 -11.28 25.80
CA ARG A 39 21.70 -12.10 24.63
C ARG A 39 20.67 -11.84 23.54
N VAL A 40 21.13 -11.35 22.38
CA VAL A 40 20.27 -11.04 21.24
C VAL A 40 20.39 -12.13 20.17
N HIS A 41 19.29 -12.80 19.86
CA HIS A 41 19.20 -13.80 18.80
C HIS A 41 18.36 -13.27 17.64
N MET A 42 18.92 -13.26 16.42
CA MET A 42 18.24 -12.79 15.21
C MET A 42 18.30 -13.83 14.10
N GLY A 43 17.16 -14.11 13.47
CA GLY A 43 17.09 -15.06 12.36
C GLY A 43 15.67 -15.29 11.84
N ILE A 44 15.51 -15.89 10.66
CA ILE A 44 14.17 -16.22 10.14
C ILE A 44 13.53 -17.30 11.03
N ASN A 45 14.29 -18.35 11.33
CA ASN A 45 13.94 -19.39 12.29
C ASN A 45 14.97 -19.36 13.42
N VAL A 46 14.52 -19.11 14.64
CA VAL A 46 15.37 -19.12 15.83
C VAL A 46 14.90 -20.25 16.73
N ASP A 47 15.80 -21.20 16.97
CA ASP A 47 15.58 -22.35 17.83
C ASP A 47 16.60 -22.27 18.97
N LEU A 48 16.11 -21.99 20.18
CA LEU A 48 16.93 -21.82 21.37
C LEU A 48 16.96 -23.14 22.15
N LYS A 49 18.11 -23.82 22.08
CA LYS A 49 18.36 -25.14 22.69
C LYS A 49 19.35 -25.14 23.86
N GLU A 50 20.05 -24.03 24.06
CA GLU A 50 21.00 -23.88 25.16
C GLU A 50 20.39 -22.99 26.25
N ASP A 51 20.57 -23.36 27.51
CA ASP A 51 20.05 -22.57 28.64
C ASP A 51 20.66 -21.16 28.66
N ASN A 52 19.80 -20.17 28.86
CA ASN A 52 20.19 -18.77 28.88
C ASN A 52 20.17 -18.24 30.32
N ALA A 53 21.36 -18.03 30.87
CA ALA A 53 21.54 -17.55 32.24
C ALA A 53 21.26 -16.04 32.42
N SER A 54 20.95 -15.32 31.35
CA SER A 54 20.71 -13.87 31.33
C SER A 54 19.46 -13.54 30.52
N ASP A 55 19.08 -12.26 30.53
CA ASP A 55 18.00 -11.74 29.71
C ASP A 55 18.23 -12.07 28.23
N THR A 56 17.17 -12.52 27.57
CA THR A 56 17.20 -13.04 26.21
C THR A 56 16.22 -12.26 25.36
N THR A 57 16.74 -11.59 24.34
CA THR A 57 15.95 -10.89 23.33
C THR A 57 16.01 -11.62 22.01
N VAL A 58 14.86 -11.99 21.44
CA VAL A 58 14.78 -12.79 20.21
C VAL A 58 13.93 -12.09 19.16
N ILE A 59 14.46 -11.99 17.94
CA ILE A 59 13.73 -11.42 16.81
C ILE A 59 13.80 -12.39 15.64
N GLY A 60 12.64 -12.86 15.19
CA GLY A 60 12.58 -13.79 14.07
C GLY A 60 11.18 -14.08 13.57
N SER A 61 11.05 -14.72 12.41
CA SER A 61 9.71 -15.06 11.89
C SER A 61 9.10 -16.23 12.66
N GLN A 62 9.91 -17.25 12.94
CA GLN A 62 9.54 -18.41 13.76
C GLN A 62 10.52 -18.52 14.94
N ILE A 63 9.99 -18.49 16.15
CA ILE A 63 10.77 -18.60 17.38
C ILE A 63 10.29 -19.83 18.14
N ILE A 64 11.20 -20.74 18.45
CA ILE A 64 10.96 -21.91 19.29
C ILE A 64 11.94 -21.83 20.46
N LEU A 65 11.40 -21.74 21.67
CA LEU A 65 12.17 -21.76 22.91
C LEU A 65 12.03 -23.13 23.56
N GLU A 66 13.09 -23.95 23.45
CA GLU A 66 13.20 -25.29 24.04
C GLU A 66 14.16 -25.34 25.24
N SER A 67 14.89 -24.26 25.53
CA SER A 67 15.76 -24.13 26.70
C SER A 67 15.22 -23.15 27.75
N GLY A 68 15.66 -23.29 28.99
CA GLY A 68 15.25 -22.41 30.08
C GLY A 68 15.88 -21.03 29.96
N VAL A 69 15.18 -20.01 30.46
CA VAL A 69 15.68 -18.62 30.55
C VAL A 69 15.63 -18.18 32.01
N SER A 70 16.80 -17.87 32.59
CA SER A 70 16.90 -17.40 33.98
C SER A 70 16.58 -15.92 34.15
N GLY A 71 16.72 -15.12 33.09
CA GLY A 71 16.36 -13.71 33.08
C GLY A 71 15.03 -13.43 32.37
N ASP A 72 14.88 -12.21 31.88
CA ASP A 72 13.71 -11.78 31.13
C ASP A 72 13.74 -12.32 29.70
N PHE A 73 12.58 -12.68 29.17
CA PHE A 73 12.42 -13.13 27.79
C PHE A 73 11.62 -12.13 26.98
N ASN A 74 12.31 -11.44 26.07
CA ASN A 74 11.74 -10.46 25.16
C ASN A 74 11.72 -11.05 23.74
N ALA A 75 10.57 -11.09 23.07
CA ALA A 75 10.52 -11.64 21.71
C ALA A 75 9.59 -10.90 20.72
N LEU A 76 10.06 -10.81 19.47
CA LEU A 76 9.31 -10.34 18.32
C LEU A 76 9.28 -11.41 17.23
N GLY A 77 8.11 -11.89 16.87
CA GLY A 77 8.02 -12.81 15.75
C GLY A 77 6.62 -13.15 15.27
N GLU A 78 6.53 -13.77 14.10
CA GLU A 78 5.22 -14.16 13.56
C GLU A 78 4.63 -15.31 14.37
N ASN A 79 5.41 -16.37 14.56
CA ASN A 79 4.99 -17.56 15.31
C ASN A 79 5.98 -17.85 16.42
N ILE A 80 5.51 -17.83 17.67
CA ILE A 80 6.34 -18.01 18.86
C ILE A 80 5.78 -19.18 19.65
N SER A 81 6.63 -20.17 19.91
CA SER A 81 6.31 -21.35 20.71
C SER A 81 7.29 -21.45 21.86
N VAL A 82 6.76 -21.44 23.08
CA VAL A 82 7.56 -21.54 24.31
C VAL A 82 7.20 -22.81 25.05
N SER A 83 8.19 -23.68 25.22
CA SER A 83 8.04 -25.00 25.85
C SER A 83 8.89 -25.18 27.11
N SER A 84 9.67 -24.16 27.48
CA SER A 84 10.64 -24.26 28.58
C SER A 84 10.48 -23.13 29.61
N PRO A 85 10.92 -23.37 30.87
CA PRO A 85 10.68 -22.43 31.96
C PRO A 85 11.37 -21.08 31.79
N ILE A 86 10.72 -20.01 32.26
CA ILE A 86 11.23 -18.64 32.24
C ILE A 86 11.12 -18.08 33.66
N GLN A 87 12.25 -17.69 34.26
CA GLN A 87 12.29 -17.19 35.63
C GLN A 87 11.98 -15.68 35.72
N GLY A 88 12.37 -14.90 34.72
CA GLY A 88 12.09 -13.47 34.64
C GLY A 88 10.75 -13.13 33.99
N ASP A 89 10.64 -11.88 33.57
CA ASP A 89 9.46 -11.36 32.89
C ASP A 89 9.38 -11.86 31.44
N PHE A 90 8.17 -12.06 30.95
CA PHE A 90 7.89 -12.57 29.61
C PHE A 90 7.15 -11.53 28.78
N GLU A 91 7.86 -10.91 27.84
CA GLU A 91 7.32 -9.81 27.05
C GLU A 91 7.43 -10.08 25.55
N VAL A 92 6.29 -10.35 24.92
CA VAL A 92 6.27 -10.94 23.57
C VAL A 92 5.22 -10.33 22.64
N ILE A 93 5.65 -10.07 21.41
CA ILE A 93 4.78 -9.61 20.33
C ILE A 93 4.79 -10.60 19.17
N GLY A 94 3.61 -10.95 18.67
CA GLY A 94 3.54 -11.77 17.47
C GLY A 94 2.17 -11.99 16.82
N ASN A 95 2.13 -12.77 15.75
CA ASN A 95 0.85 -13.13 15.14
C ASN A 95 0.19 -14.28 15.92
N ARG A 96 0.97 -15.32 16.23
CA ARG A 96 0.54 -16.49 17.00
C ARG A 96 1.55 -16.81 18.10
N ILE A 97 1.09 -16.81 19.34
CA ILE A 97 1.91 -17.15 20.50
C ILE A 97 1.30 -18.38 21.18
N SER A 98 2.12 -19.40 21.41
CA SER A 98 1.76 -20.63 22.10
C SER A 98 2.69 -20.82 23.30
N ILE A 99 2.12 -20.88 24.50
CA ILE A 99 2.85 -20.99 25.76
C ILE A 99 2.50 -22.32 26.38
N ASN A 100 3.51 -23.13 26.64
CA ASN A 100 3.42 -24.45 27.25
C ASN A 100 4.52 -24.64 28.30
N SER A 101 4.73 -23.64 29.14
CA SER A 101 5.80 -23.61 30.14
C SER A 101 5.41 -22.92 31.44
N LEU A 102 6.28 -23.05 32.44
CA LEU A 102 6.26 -22.26 33.67
C LEU A 102 6.89 -20.89 33.42
N ILE A 103 6.20 -19.82 33.80
CA ILE A 103 6.71 -18.44 33.78
C ILE A 103 6.57 -17.89 35.20
N GLU A 104 7.70 -17.60 35.86
CA GLU A 104 7.72 -17.12 37.25
C GLU A 104 7.42 -15.61 37.33
N GLY A 105 7.92 -14.82 36.38
CA GLY A 105 7.71 -13.37 36.32
C GLY A 105 6.38 -12.92 35.70
N ASP A 106 6.32 -11.62 35.39
CA ASP A 106 5.15 -10.97 34.79
C ASP A 106 5.07 -11.22 33.28
N VAL A 107 3.86 -11.46 32.77
CA VAL A 107 3.59 -11.76 31.37
C VAL A 107 2.93 -10.56 30.68
N GLN A 108 3.54 -10.09 29.60
CA GLN A 108 3.01 -9.03 28.75
C GLN A 108 2.99 -9.48 27.29
N ILE A 109 1.80 -9.59 26.70
CA ILE A 109 1.64 -10.17 25.36
C ILE A 109 0.79 -9.28 24.46
N PHE A 110 1.29 -9.01 23.25
CA PHE A 110 0.53 -8.39 22.16
C PHE A 110 0.49 -9.31 20.94
N ALA A 111 -0.67 -9.87 20.60
CA ALA A 111 -0.75 -10.76 19.45
C ALA A 111 -2.10 -10.88 18.76
N SER A 112 -2.15 -11.40 17.53
CA SER A 112 -3.43 -11.73 16.92
C SER A 112 -4.10 -12.92 17.62
N LYS A 113 -3.35 -13.96 17.98
CA LYS A 113 -3.84 -15.15 18.69
C LYS A 113 -2.87 -15.58 19.78
N VAL A 114 -3.38 -15.79 20.99
CA VAL A 114 -2.62 -16.31 22.14
C VAL A 114 -3.23 -17.61 22.63
N TYR A 115 -2.38 -18.61 22.85
CA TYR A 115 -2.74 -19.92 23.40
C TYR A 115 -1.91 -20.19 24.66
N PHE A 116 -2.57 -20.17 25.81
CA PHE A 116 -2.03 -20.75 27.05
C PHE A 116 -2.45 -22.22 27.10
N MET A 117 -1.49 -23.11 26.87
CA MET A 117 -1.70 -24.55 26.81
C MET A 117 -1.97 -25.15 28.20
N PRO A 118 -2.48 -26.39 28.32
CA PRO A 118 -2.82 -26.97 29.62
C PRO A 118 -1.65 -27.01 30.62
N SER A 119 -0.42 -27.16 30.14
CA SER A 119 0.78 -27.20 30.99
C SER A 119 1.38 -25.81 31.27
N SER A 120 0.80 -24.73 30.73
CA SER A 120 1.30 -23.38 31.03
C SER A 120 0.92 -22.96 32.44
N PHE A 121 1.89 -22.46 33.20
CA PHE A 121 1.68 -21.92 34.55
C PHE A 121 2.36 -20.57 34.66
N VAL A 122 1.60 -19.52 35.00
CA VAL A 122 2.15 -18.16 35.19
C VAL A 122 2.00 -17.76 36.64
N GLU A 123 3.10 -17.47 37.33
CA GLU A 123 3.08 -17.04 38.73
C GLU A 123 2.75 -15.55 38.87
N GLY A 124 3.42 -14.70 38.09
CA GLY A 124 3.23 -13.25 38.08
C GLY A 124 1.93 -12.75 37.47
N GLN A 125 1.87 -11.45 37.26
CA GLN A 125 0.74 -10.75 36.65
C GLN A 125 0.70 -11.00 35.14
N THR A 126 -0.49 -11.16 34.58
CA THR A 126 -0.67 -11.43 33.15
C THR A 126 -1.43 -10.29 32.47
N LYS A 127 -0.79 -9.56 31.56
CA LYS A 127 -1.41 -8.55 30.69
C LYS A 127 -1.39 -9.04 29.24
N VAL A 128 -2.57 -9.22 28.64
CA VAL A 128 -2.70 -9.70 27.26
C VAL A 128 -3.61 -8.80 26.45
N VAL A 129 -3.12 -8.40 25.28
CA VAL A 129 -3.90 -7.71 24.25
C VAL A 129 -3.91 -8.55 22.98
N ALA A 130 -5.08 -9.03 22.57
CA ALA A 130 -5.15 -9.87 21.37
C ALA A 130 -6.47 -9.81 20.60
N GLN A 131 -6.53 -10.38 19.38
CA GLN A 131 -7.86 -10.59 18.76
C GLN A 131 -8.58 -11.79 19.37
N LYS A 132 -7.84 -12.87 19.65
CA LYS A 132 -8.38 -14.09 20.27
C LYS A 132 -7.42 -14.62 21.34
N VAL A 133 -7.96 -14.96 22.50
CA VAL A 133 -7.22 -15.60 23.60
C VAL A 133 -7.88 -16.93 23.95
N PHE A 134 -7.06 -17.97 24.03
CA PHE A 134 -7.45 -19.29 24.52
C PHE A 134 -6.64 -19.61 25.78
N LEU A 135 -7.31 -19.64 26.93
CA LEU A 135 -6.69 -19.91 28.22
C LEU A 135 -7.10 -21.30 28.71
N LYS A 136 -6.19 -22.28 28.62
CA LYS A 136 -6.38 -23.65 29.15
C LYS A 136 -5.48 -23.96 30.34
N GLY A 137 -4.35 -23.27 30.48
CA GLY A 137 -3.43 -23.43 31.60
C GLY A 137 -3.86 -22.70 32.87
N THR A 138 -2.89 -22.42 33.73
CA THR A 138 -3.10 -21.77 35.03
C THR A 138 -2.42 -20.40 35.10
N LEU A 139 -3.16 -19.38 35.51
CA LEU A 139 -2.63 -18.06 35.88
C LEU A 139 -2.80 -17.91 37.39
N SER A 140 -1.70 -17.93 38.15
CA SER A 140 -1.73 -17.82 39.61
C SER A 140 -1.98 -16.37 40.04
N GLY A 141 -1.29 -15.41 39.41
CA GLY A 141 -1.43 -13.98 39.68
C GLY A 141 -2.66 -13.33 39.04
N ASP A 142 -2.69 -12.00 39.12
CA ASP A 142 -3.75 -11.17 38.55
C ASP A 142 -3.66 -11.14 37.02
N ALA A 143 -4.80 -11.11 36.35
CA ALA A 143 -4.85 -11.18 34.89
C ALA A 143 -5.74 -10.09 34.29
N LEU A 144 -5.17 -9.26 33.43
CA LEU A 144 -5.85 -8.27 32.59
C LEU A 144 -5.81 -8.72 31.14
N ILE A 145 -6.94 -9.21 30.62
CA ILE A 145 -7.04 -9.72 29.25
C ILE A 145 -8.00 -8.86 28.45
N LYS A 146 -7.48 -8.21 27.40
CA LYS A 146 -8.27 -7.44 26.43
C LYS A 146 -8.25 -8.13 25.08
N ALA A 147 -9.40 -8.56 24.60
CA ALA A 147 -9.47 -9.18 23.28
C ALA A 147 -10.81 -9.06 22.57
N ARG A 148 -10.89 -9.38 21.28
CA ARG A 148 -12.20 -9.46 20.62
C ARG A 148 -12.99 -10.70 21.06
N LYS A 149 -12.32 -11.83 21.24
CA LYS A 149 -12.91 -13.08 21.76
C LYS A 149 -12.00 -13.73 22.80
N ILE A 150 -12.55 -14.09 23.95
CA ILE A 150 -11.82 -14.77 25.03
C ILE A 150 -12.50 -16.12 25.31
N TYR A 151 -11.70 -17.18 25.37
CA TYR A 151 -12.11 -18.52 25.76
C TYR A 151 -11.29 -18.94 26.99
N ILE A 152 -11.96 -19.19 28.11
CA ILE A 152 -11.31 -19.60 29.36
C ILE A 152 -11.79 -21.00 29.70
N ASN A 153 -10.87 -21.94 29.83
CA ASN A 153 -11.13 -23.32 30.24
C ASN A 153 -9.99 -23.85 31.14
N GLY A 154 -9.32 -22.94 31.84
CA GLY A 154 -8.22 -23.21 32.76
C GLY A 154 -8.46 -22.56 34.13
N VAL A 155 -7.40 -22.42 34.93
CA VAL A 155 -7.48 -21.93 36.31
C VAL A 155 -6.96 -20.50 36.39
N VAL A 156 -7.68 -19.62 37.09
CA VAL A 156 -7.20 -18.28 37.44
C VAL A 156 -7.29 -18.09 38.96
N GLY A 157 -6.13 -17.85 39.58
CA GLY A 157 -5.94 -17.71 41.02
C GLY A 157 -6.19 -16.29 41.53
N GLY A 158 -5.69 -15.29 40.81
CA GLY A 158 -5.81 -13.88 41.15
C GLY A 158 -7.10 -13.21 40.65
N ALA A 159 -7.11 -11.88 40.71
CA ALA A 159 -8.18 -11.05 40.18
C ALA A 159 -8.15 -11.05 38.65
N LEU A 160 -9.29 -11.38 38.03
CA LEU A 160 -9.42 -11.45 36.59
C LEU A 160 -10.23 -10.27 36.04
N THR A 161 -9.61 -9.44 35.20
CA THR A 161 -10.28 -8.36 34.47
C THR A 161 -10.32 -8.68 32.99
N LEU A 162 -11.53 -8.80 32.43
CA LEU A 162 -11.76 -9.16 31.04
C LEU A 162 -12.43 -8.01 30.29
N ASN A 163 -11.83 -7.58 29.18
CA ASN A 163 -12.47 -6.67 28.25
C ASN A 163 -12.57 -7.33 26.87
N ALA A 164 -13.78 -7.73 26.48
CA ALA A 164 -13.96 -8.38 25.19
C ALA A 164 -15.38 -8.35 24.65
N HIS A 165 -15.50 -8.28 23.33
CA HIS A 165 -16.79 -8.37 22.67
C HIS A 165 -17.50 -9.71 22.95
N LYS A 166 -16.77 -10.83 23.02
CA LYS A 166 -17.32 -12.14 23.39
C LYS A 166 -16.43 -12.87 24.39
N ILE A 167 -17.00 -13.24 25.52
CA ILE A 167 -16.34 -14.04 26.56
C ILE A 167 -17.05 -15.38 26.67
N ILE A 168 -16.29 -16.48 26.64
CA ILE A 168 -16.80 -17.84 26.83
C ILE A 168 -16.01 -18.47 27.98
N ILE A 169 -16.70 -18.79 29.06
CA ILE A 169 -16.19 -19.53 30.21
C ILE A 169 -16.62 -20.99 30.03
N GLY A 170 -15.66 -21.87 29.80
CA GLY A 170 -15.82 -23.30 29.58
C GLY A 170 -16.11 -24.07 30.87
N ASN A 171 -16.35 -25.37 30.70
CA ASN A 171 -16.73 -26.28 31.77
C ASN A 171 -15.60 -26.59 32.77
N GLN A 172 -14.34 -26.45 32.37
CA GLN A 172 -13.17 -26.71 33.23
C GLN A 172 -12.62 -25.42 33.85
N ALA A 173 -13.26 -24.27 33.63
CA ALA A 173 -12.80 -23.01 34.14
C ALA A 173 -12.97 -22.92 35.67
N VAL A 174 -11.88 -22.58 36.38
CA VAL A 174 -11.88 -22.37 37.84
C VAL A 174 -11.36 -20.96 38.13
N LEU A 175 -12.26 -20.07 38.55
CA LEU A 175 -11.96 -18.68 38.89
C LEU A 175 -12.06 -18.48 40.41
N LYS A 176 -10.91 -18.39 41.10
CA LYS A 176 -10.86 -18.35 42.57
C LYS A 176 -11.42 -17.04 43.14
N GLN A 177 -11.07 -15.90 42.55
CA GLN A 177 -11.50 -14.57 43.02
C GLN A 177 -12.64 -13.95 42.20
N GLY A 178 -13.21 -14.69 41.24
CA GLY A 178 -14.24 -14.17 40.34
C GLY A 178 -13.63 -13.40 39.15
N PHE A 179 -14.44 -12.57 38.50
CA PHE A 179 -13.96 -11.72 37.41
C PHE A 179 -14.76 -10.43 37.28
N SER A 180 -14.08 -9.38 36.82
CA SER A 180 -14.67 -8.10 36.43
C SER A 180 -14.69 -8.00 34.90
N CYS A 181 -15.83 -7.62 34.33
CA CYS A 181 -15.94 -7.34 32.91
C CYS A 181 -16.51 -5.94 32.67
N PRO A 182 -15.62 -4.92 32.57
CA PRO A 182 -16.04 -3.54 32.35
C PRO A 182 -16.75 -3.33 31.01
N HIS A 183 -16.37 -4.13 30.01
CA HIS A 183 -16.88 -4.06 28.65
C HIS A 183 -17.00 -5.46 28.06
N ALA A 184 -18.24 -5.95 27.94
CA ALA A 184 -18.53 -7.16 27.20
C ALA A 184 -19.88 -7.11 26.48
N ALA A 185 -19.90 -7.46 25.19
CA ALA A 185 -21.15 -7.53 24.42
C ALA A 185 -21.87 -8.86 24.60
N SER A 186 -21.15 -9.94 24.94
CA SER A 186 -21.74 -11.24 25.26
C SER A 186 -20.83 -12.04 26.18
N VAL A 187 -21.40 -12.62 27.26
CA VAL A 187 -20.72 -13.52 28.18
C VAL A 187 -21.50 -14.82 28.25
N ILE A 188 -20.86 -15.94 27.92
CA ILE A 188 -21.45 -17.28 27.97
C ILE A 188 -20.69 -18.08 29.03
N ILE A 189 -21.38 -18.54 30.06
CA ILE A 189 -20.80 -19.32 31.15
C ILE A 189 -21.39 -20.73 31.12
N SER A 190 -20.52 -21.74 31.10
CA SER A 190 -20.92 -23.14 31.19
C SER A 190 -21.39 -23.47 32.60
N LYS A 191 -22.36 -24.38 32.76
CA LYS A 191 -22.96 -24.71 34.07
C LYS A 191 -21.96 -25.31 35.05
N GLU A 192 -20.90 -25.94 34.52
CA GLU A 192 -19.87 -26.64 35.26
C GLU A 192 -18.71 -25.72 35.70
N ALA A 193 -18.70 -24.44 35.27
CA ALA A 193 -17.65 -23.49 35.63
C ALA A 193 -17.67 -23.17 37.13
N GLN A 194 -16.52 -23.25 37.79
CA GLN A 194 -16.38 -22.96 39.22
C GLN A 194 -15.92 -21.52 39.44
N ILE A 195 -16.83 -20.66 39.90
CA ILE A 195 -16.55 -19.25 40.18
C ILE A 195 -16.80 -19.01 41.66
N LYS A 196 -15.73 -18.87 42.46
CA LYS A 196 -15.84 -18.74 43.93
C LYS A 196 -15.97 -17.28 44.40
N GLY A 197 -15.53 -16.32 43.60
CA GLY A 197 -15.55 -14.89 43.95
C GLY A 197 -16.66 -14.10 43.25
N LYS A 198 -16.66 -12.78 43.49
CA LYS A 198 -17.70 -11.87 43.00
C LYS A 198 -17.57 -11.67 41.49
N VAL A 199 -18.70 -11.72 40.78
CA VAL A 199 -18.76 -11.36 39.36
C VAL A 199 -19.34 -9.96 39.22
N SER A 200 -18.56 -9.04 38.64
CA SER A 200 -18.99 -7.67 38.41
C SER A 200 -19.21 -7.44 36.91
N TYR A 201 -20.45 -7.14 36.53
CA TYR A 201 -20.84 -6.78 35.17
C TYR A 201 -21.08 -5.27 35.13
N PHE A 202 -20.37 -4.55 34.26
CA PHE A 202 -20.71 -3.16 33.94
C PHE A 202 -21.44 -3.11 32.60
N ASP A 203 -22.59 -2.43 32.59
CA ASP A 203 -23.49 -2.32 31.45
C ASP A 203 -22.84 -1.47 30.33
N PRO A 204 -22.71 -1.99 29.09
CA PRO A 204 -22.01 -1.34 27.97
C PRO A 204 -22.62 0.00 27.51
N LYS A 205 -23.72 0.47 28.09
CA LYS A 205 -24.38 1.72 27.71
C LYS A 205 -23.77 3.01 28.31
N LYS A 206 -22.69 2.93 29.11
CA LYS A 206 -22.19 4.09 29.87
C LYS A 206 -20.71 4.48 29.72
N SER A 207 -19.95 3.91 28.78
CA SER A 207 -18.60 4.43 28.54
C SER A 207 -18.26 4.51 27.06
N ASP A 208 -18.34 5.73 26.52
CA ASP A 208 -17.62 6.19 25.32
C ASP A 208 -16.11 6.35 25.58
N GLU A 209 -15.60 5.77 26.69
CA GLU A 209 -14.20 5.81 27.05
C GLU A 209 -13.45 4.81 26.17
N VAL A 210 -12.97 5.32 25.02
CA VAL A 210 -12.03 4.63 24.14
C VAL A 210 -10.84 4.24 25.00
N VAL A 211 -10.77 2.95 25.35
CA VAL A 211 -9.66 2.39 26.13
C VAL A 211 -8.37 2.63 25.34
N ASN A 212 -7.57 3.60 25.77
CA ASN A 212 -6.27 3.90 25.17
C ASN A 212 -5.34 2.70 25.37
N PHE A 213 -5.00 2.03 24.26
CA PHE A 213 -4.10 0.88 24.26
C PHE A 213 -2.69 1.24 24.78
N GLU A 214 -2.28 2.50 24.63
CA GLU A 214 -0.98 3.01 25.08
C GLU A 214 -0.81 3.00 26.61
N GLN A 215 -1.89 3.23 27.38
CA GLN A 215 -1.80 3.31 28.85
C GLN A 215 -1.58 1.95 29.54
N ILE A 216 -1.72 0.83 28.81
CA ILE A 216 -1.63 -0.52 29.39
C ILE A 216 -0.16 -0.94 29.62
N PHE A 217 0.76 -0.38 28.82
CA PHE A 217 2.17 -0.82 28.74
C PHE A 217 3.15 0.22 29.29
N GLU A 218 2.70 1.19 30.10
CA GLU A 218 3.57 2.24 30.65
C GLU A 218 4.76 1.65 31.44
N GLY A 219 5.98 2.01 31.03
CA GLY A 219 7.22 1.69 31.75
C GLY A 219 8.07 0.55 31.16
N GLY A 220 7.51 -0.31 30.30
CA GLY A 220 8.23 -1.44 29.69
C GLY A 220 9.14 -1.05 28.53
N LEU A 221 9.97 -2.01 28.07
CA LEU A 221 10.81 -1.88 26.87
C LEU A 221 9.97 -1.43 25.66
N TRP A 222 8.71 -1.88 25.58
CA TRP A 222 7.83 -1.52 24.47
C TRP A 222 7.20 -0.14 24.58
N ALA A 223 7.00 0.44 25.77
CA ALA A 223 6.64 1.86 25.84
C ALA A 223 7.76 2.71 25.24
N LYS A 224 9.02 2.32 25.42
CA LYS A 224 10.16 2.98 24.78
C LYS A 224 10.21 2.70 23.28
N ILE A 225 9.98 1.46 22.83
CA ILE A 225 9.98 1.10 21.41
C ILE A 225 8.81 1.74 20.67
N ILE A 226 7.59 1.72 21.22
CA ILE A 226 6.42 2.39 20.64
C ILE A 226 6.65 3.89 20.58
N ARG A 227 7.10 4.54 21.66
CA ARG A 227 7.43 5.98 21.63
C ARG A 227 8.55 6.31 20.64
N PHE A 228 9.55 5.45 20.51
CA PHE A 228 10.61 5.60 19.52
C PHE A 228 10.04 5.48 18.10
N PHE A 229 9.24 4.45 17.82
CA PHE A 229 8.55 4.32 16.55
C PHE A 229 7.62 5.50 16.29
N ASP A 230 6.88 5.98 17.27
CA ASP A 230 5.98 7.13 17.10
C ASP A 230 6.77 8.42 16.87
N ASP A 231 7.88 8.66 17.58
CA ASP A 231 8.72 9.84 17.39
C ASP A 231 9.45 9.81 16.03
N VAL A 232 9.91 8.64 15.58
CA VAL A 232 10.53 8.45 14.25
C VAL A 232 9.48 8.48 13.13
N MET A 233 8.31 7.87 13.34
CA MET A 233 7.20 7.87 12.37
C MET A 233 6.56 9.25 12.23
N THR A 234 6.56 10.10 13.26
CA THR A 234 5.90 11.41 13.18
C THR A 234 6.84 12.53 12.76
N LYS A 235 8.11 12.55 13.20
CA LYS A 235 9.04 13.64 12.86
C LYS A 235 9.79 13.43 11.54
N ASP A 236 10.20 12.20 11.21
CA ASP A 236 11.00 11.96 9.99
C ASP A 236 10.15 11.66 8.76
N ILE A 237 8.98 11.03 8.90
CA ILE A 237 8.11 10.73 7.75
C ILE A 237 7.54 12.00 7.14
N GLN A 238 7.21 13.02 7.93
CA GLN A 238 6.71 14.28 7.38
C GLN A 238 7.79 15.01 6.55
N LYS A 239 9.04 14.96 7.02
CA LYS A 239 10.21 15.50 6.30
C LYS A 239 10.55 14.67 5.05
N TYR A 240 10.41 13.34 5.10
CA TYR A 240 10.58 12.45 3.95
C TYR A 240 9.41 12.52 2.96
N TRP A 241 8.20 12.90 3.38
CA TRP A 241 7.05 13.10 2.49
C TRP A 241 7.22 14.38 1.67
N ASP A 242 7.74 15.44 2.28
CA ASP A 242 8.08 16.69 1.57
C ASP A 242 9.28 16.51 0.64
N PHE A 243 10.31 15.76 1.06
CA PHE A 243 11.47 15.47 0.22
C PHE A 243 11.14 14.47 -0.90
N GLY A 244 10.40 13.41 -0.56
CA GLY A 244 9.98 12.35 -1.47
C GLY A 244 9.00 12.83 -2.53
N SER A 245 8.06 13.72 -2.21
CA SER A 245 7.15 14.30 -3.20
C SER A 245 7.87 15.22 -4.20
N THR A 246 8.90 15.94 -3.76
CA THR A 246 9.74 16.79 -4.63
C THR A 246 10.67 15.94 -5.51
N PHE A 247 11.24 14.87 -4.96
CA PHE A 247 12.13 13.97 -5.69
C PHE A 247 11.38 13.03 -6.66
N TRP A 248 10.21 12.53 -6.28
CA TRP A 248 9.34 11.73 -7.16
C TRP A 248 8.73 12.55 -8.28
N SER A 249 8.32 13.79 -8.02
CA SER A 249 7.79 14.66 -9.08
C SER A 249 8.87 15.01 -10.11
N LEU A 250 10.10 15.27 -9.68
CA LEU A 250 11.23 15.53 -10.59
C LEU A 250 11.66 14.26 -11.35
N SER A 251 11.73 13.11 -10.69
CA SER A 251 12.11 11.84 -11.31
C SER A 251 11.07 11.35 -12.34
N LEU A 252 9.77 11.42 -12.01
CA LEU A 252 8.70 11.11 -12.97
C LEU A 252 8.63 12.13 -14.11
N PHE A 253 8.87 13.41 -13.82
CA PHE A 253 8.97 14.44 -14.86
C PHE A 253 10.10 14.12 -15.83
N LEU A 254 11.32 13.88 -15.34
CA LEU A 254 12.48 13.54 -16.17
C LEU A 254 12.29 12.22 -16.93
N PHE A 255 11.70 11.20 -16.32
CA PHE A 255 11.39 9.93 -16.98
C PHE A 255 10.37 10.12 -18.11
N VAL A 256 9.30 10.89 -17.88
CA VAL A 256 8.32 11.24 -18.92
C VAL A 256 8.97 12.03 -20.06
N TRP A 257 9.92 12.94 -19.77
CA TRP A 257 10.66 13.67 -20.80
C TRP A 257 11.61 12.77 -21.60
N ILE A 258 12.32 11.84 -20.97
CA ILE A 258 13.20 10.88 -21.65
C ILE A 258 12.37 9.94 -22.53
N VAL A 259 11.25 9.44 -22.03
CA VAL A 259 10.32 8.62 -22.83
C VAL A 259 9.69 9.45 -23.95
N ALA A 260 9.32 10.71 -23.72
CA ALA A 260 8.81 11.58 -24.77
C ALA A 260 9.85 11.86 -25.85
N ILE A 261 11.11 12.14 -25.49
CA ILE A 261 12.21 12.33 -26.44
C ILE A 261 12.50 11.04 -27.19
N GLY A 262 12.52 9.90 -26.50
CA GLY A 262 12.69 8.57 -27.11
C GLY A 262 11.56 8.20 -28.05
N CYS A 263 10.30 8.48 -27.68
CA CYS A 263 9.14 8.28 -28.53
C CYS A 263 9.14 9.24 -29.72
N VAL A 264 9.52 10.51 -29.56
CA VAL A 264 9.67 11.46 -30.68
C VAL A 264 10.78 11.00 -31.63
N PHE A 265 11.91 10.52 -31.10
CA PHE A 265 13.01 9.98 -31.89
C PHE A 265 12.62 8.70 -32.65
N LEU A 266 11.93 7.76 -31.98
CA LEU A 266 11.42 6.54 -32.59
C LEU A 266 10.31 6.82 -33.59
N PHE A 267 9.41 7.76 -33.31
CA PHE A 267 8.31 8.17 -34.18
C PHE A 267 8.84 8.89 -35.44
N TYR A 268 9.83 9.76 -35.27
CA TYR A 268 10.52 10.43 -36.38
C TYR A 268 11.28 9.44 -37.27
N ARG A 269 11.91 8.42 -36.67
CA ARG A 269 12.64 7.38 -37.41
C ARG A 269 11.72 6.36 -38.07
N ALA A 270 10.56 6.08 -37.49
CA ALA A 270 9.67 5.01 -37.93
C ALA A 270 8.76 5.38 -39.10
N THR A 271 8.40 6.66 -39.34
CA THR A 271 7.50 6.98 -40.47
C THR A 271 7.42 8.47 -40.88
N PRO A 272 8.21 8.95 -41.86
CA PRO A 272 7.95 10.24 -42.49
C PRO A 272 6.61 10.27 -43.26
N LEU A 273 6.08 9.11 -43.68
CA LEU A 273 4.86 8.98 -44.48
C LEU A 273 3.55 9.05 -43.66
N LEU A 274 3.51 8.48 -42.44
CA LEU A 274 2.32 8.55 -41.58
C LEU A 274 2.13 9.96 -40.99
N LEU A 275 3.22 10.61 -40.58
CA LEU A 275 3.22 11.97 -40.02
C LEU A 275 2.71 13.02 -41.02
N GLN A 276 3.08 12.91 -42.30
CA GLN A 276 2.60 13.83 -43.34
C GLN A 276 1.09 13.65 -43.59
N ASN A 277 0.59 12.43 -43.59
CA ASN A 277 -0.85 12.15 -43.79
C ASN A 277 -1.69 12.58 -42.58
N LEU A 278 -1.21 12.33 -41.35
CA LEU A 278 -1.84 12.78 -40.10
C LEU A 278 -1.95 14.31 -40.03
N THR A 279 -0.89 15.00 -40.43
CA THR A 279 -0.82 16.47 -40.36
C THR A 279 -1.65 17.13 -41.45
N GLN A 280 -1.61 16.61 -42.70
CA GLN A 280 -2.36 17.21 -43.80
C GLN A 280 -3.88 17.07 -43.65
N SER A 281 -4.36 15.94 -43.13
CA SER A 281 -5.80 15.72 -42.96
C SER A 281 -6.37 16.60 -41.83
N ALA A 282 -5.61 16.77 -40.73
CA ALA A 282 -5.99 17.62 -39.60
C ALA A 282 -5.98 19.13 -39.92
N ILE A 283 -4.99 19.61 -40.69
CA ILE A 283 -4.88 21.02 -41.09
C ILE A 283 -5.94 21.38 -42.15
N LYS A 284 -6.25 20.47 -43.08
CA LYS A 284 -7.26 20.71 -44.13
C LYS A 284 -8.69 20.72 -43.58
N ASN A 285 -9.01 19.87 -42.60
CA ASN A 285 -10.36 19.73 -42.04
C ASN A 285 -10.34 19.65 -40.50
N PRO A 286 -10.03 20.74 -39.78
CA PRO A 286 -9.87 20.72 -38.32
C PRO A 286 -11.16 20.32 -37.58
N GLY A 287 -12.33 20.71 -38.10
CA GLY A 287 -13.62 20.36 -37.50
C GLY A 287 -13.91 18.85 -37.48
N ARG A 288 -13.48 18.12 -38.53
CA ARG A 288 -13.61 16.65 -38.57
C ARG A 288 -12.68 15.99 -37.57
N ALA A 289 -11.43 16.45 -37.46
CA ALA A 289 -10.48 15.94 -36.48
C ALA A 289 -11.00 16.16 -35.04
N LEU A 290 -11.49 17.37 -34.72
CA LEU A 290 -12.09 17.66 -33.42
C LEU A 290 -13.31 16.78 -33.12
N GLY A 291 -14.21 16.61 -34.10
CA GLY A 291 -15.39 15.76 -33.95
C GLY A 291 -15.06 14.29 -33.71
N VAL A 292 -14.16 13.72 -34.52
CA VAL A 292 -13.71 12.32 -34.37
C VAL A 292 -12.96 12.12 -33.05
N GLY A 293 -12.13 13.09 -32.65
CA GLY A 293 -11.46 13.07 -31.36
C GLY A 293 -12.44 13.06 -30.19
N LEU A 294 -13.49 13.88 -30.26
CA LEU A 294 -14.53 13.96 -29.22
C LEU A 294 -15.35 12.68 -29.14
N VAL A 295 -15.75 12.14 -30.29
CA VAL A 295 -16.44 10.84 -30.37
C VAL A 295 -15.56 9.75 -29.78
N GLY A 296 -14.28 9.66 -30.16
CA GLY A 296 -13.36 8.66 -29.62
C GLY A 296 -13.16 8.77 -28.11
N LEU A 297 -13.02 9.98 -27.58
CA LEU A 297 -12.82 10.25 -26.16
C LEU A 297 -14.00 9.77 -25.31
N VAL A 298 -15.22 9.86 -25.82
CA VAL A 298 -16.43 9.44 -25.10
C VAL A 298 -16.78 7.98 -25.37
N PHE A 299 -16.79 7.55 -26.63
CA PHE A 299 -17.28 6.23 -27.01
C PHE A 299 -16.32 5.09 -26.67
N ILE A 300 -15.01 5.28 -26.76
CA ILE A 300 -14.03 4.23 -26.45
C ILE A 300 -14.11 3.78 -24.97
N PRO A 301 -14.06 4.68 -23.96
CA PRO A 301 -14.20 4.26 -22.57
C PRO A 301 -15.61 3.74 -22.24
N LEU A 302 -16.66 4.32 -22.85
CA LEU A 302 -18.03 3.83 -22.68
C LEU A 302 -18.18 2.39 -23.20
N PHE A 303 -17.59 2.09 -24.36
CA PHE A 303 -17.58 0.74 -24.94
C PHE A 303 -16.75 -0.23 -24.10
N GLY A 304 -15.60 0.21 -23.57
CA GLY A 304 -14.80 -0.59 -22.62
C GLY A 304 -15.60 -0.93 -21.35
N LEU A 305 -16.30 0.04 -20.77
CA LEU A 305 -17.17 -0.19 -19.61
C LEU A 305 -18.36 -1.11 -19.93
N LEU A 306 -18.94 -0.99 -21.12
CA LEU A 306 -20.01 -1.88 -21.58
C LEU A 306 -19.52 -3.32 -21.74
N MET A 307 -18.29 -3.53 -22.22
CA MET A 307 -17.67 -4.86 -22.31
C MET A 307 -17.48 -5.52 -20.93
N CYS A 308 -17.22 -4.74 -19.88
CA CYS A 308 -17.15 -5.25 -18.51
C CYS A 308 -18.47 -5.87 -17.99
N LEU A 309 -19.61 -5.57 -18.61
CA LEU A 309 -20.90 -6.15 -18.22
C LEU A 309 -20.99 -7.65 -18.55
N THR A 310 -20.15 -8.13 -19.46
CA THR A 310 -20.07 -9.56 -19.79
C THR A 310 -18.87 -10.19 -19.10
N LEU A 311 -19.04 -11.39 -18.53
CA LEU A 311 -17.95 -12.12 -17.87
C LEU A 311 -16.77 -12.38 -18.84
N VAL A 312 -17.08 -12.62 -20.12
CA VAL A 312 -16.11 -12.82 -21.20
C VAL A 312 -15.47 -11.50 -21.67
N GLY A 313 -16.13 -10.37 -21.47
CA GLY A 313 -15.67 -9.07 -21.95
C GLY A 313 -14.69 -8.36 -21.01
N ILE A 314 -14.50 -8.81 -19.77
CA ILE A 314 -13.54 -8.20 -18.82
C ILE A 314 -12.09 -8.19 -19.38
N PRO A 315 -11.55 -9.30 -19.92
CA PRO A 315 -10.23 -9.28 -20.56
C PRO A 315 -10.14 -8.31 -21.74
N PHE A 316 -11.19 -8.24 -22.58
CA PHE A 316 -11.24 -7.33 -23.72
C PHE A 316 -11.37 -5.86 -23.29
N ALA A 317 -12.15 -5.58 -22.26
CA ALA A 317 -12.31 -4.25 -21.70
C ALA A 317 -10.98 -3.72 -21.15
N PHE A 318 -10.21 -4.57 -20.45
CA PHE A 318 -8.87 -4.23 -19.99
C PHE A 318 -7.94 -3.85 -21.16
N LEU A 319 -7.97 -4.64 -22.25
CA LEU A 319 -7.19 -4.37 -23.44
C LEU A 319 -7.60 -3.04 -24.11
N ILE A 320 -8.91 -2.79 -24.26
CA ILE A 320 -9.45 -1.54 -24.82
C ILE A 320 -9.02 -0.34 -23.97
N MET A 321 -9.06 -0.45 -22.65
CA MET A 321 -8.66 0.64 -21.76
C MET A 321 -7.15 0.89 -21.77
N LEU A 322 -6.35 -0.17 -21.95
CA LEU A 322 -4.91 -0.04 -22.16
C LEU A 322 -4.60 0.71 -23.46
N PHE A 323 -5.26 0.33 -24.57
CA PHE A 323 -5.15 1.05 -25.84
C PHE A 323 -5.66 2.50 -25.74
N TYR A 324 -6.71 2.73 -24.96
CA TYR A 324 -7.23 4.07 -24.71
C TYR A 324 -6.18 4.95 -24.01
N CYS A 325 -5.52 4.45 -22.97
CA CYS A 325 -4.42 5.18 -22.32
C CYS A 325 -3.28 5.53 -23.30
N ALA A 326 -2.91 4.59 -24.17
CA ALA A 326 -1.89 4.84 -25.20
C ALA A 326 -2.37 5.89 -26.22
N LEU A 327 -3.65 5.84 -26.64
CA LEU A 327 -4.25 6.81 -27.54
C LEU A 327 -4.26 8.22 -26.93
N LEU A 328 -4.60 8.37 -25.65
CA LEU A 328 -4.54 9.67 -24.96
C LEU A 328 -3.10 10.20 -24.92
N PHE A 329 -2.12 9.35 -24.57
CA PHE A 329 -0.72 9.75 -24.54
C PHE A 329 -0.22 10.21 -25.92
N LEU A 330 -0.45 9.40 -26.95
CA LEU A 330 -0.05 9.70 -28.33
C LEU A 330 -0.80 10.92 -28.89
N GLY A 331 -2.09 11.05 -28.58
CA GLY A 331 -2.93 12.18 -28.96
C GLY A 331 -2.37 13.50 -28.47
N LYS A 332 -1.85 13.56 -27.24
CA LYS A 332 -1.18 14.75 -26.72
C LYS A 332 0.05 15.12 -27.54
N ILE A 333 0.93 14.16 -27.84
CA ILE A 333 2.17 14.40 -28.59
C ILE A 333 1.84 14.87 -30.02
N ILE A 334 0.92 14.17 -30.70
CA ILE A 334 0.54 14.48 -32.08
C ILE A 334 -0.21 15.81 -32.16
N GLY A 335 -1.05 16.14 -31.18
CA GLY A 335 -1.72 17.45 -31.11
C GLY A 335 -0.73 18.61 -31.06
N ILE A 336 0.29 18.52 -30.20
CA ILE A 336 1.36 19.52 -30.10
C ILE A 336 2.14 19.63 -31.42
N TRP A 337 2.41 18.50 -32.07
CA TRP A 337 3.06 18.49 -33.38
C TRP A 337 2.23 19.18 -34.47
N ILE A 338 0.92 18.91 -34.53
CA ILE A 338 0.01 19.57 -35.48
C ILE A 338 -0.01 21.08 -35.23
N PHE A 339 -0.06 21.50 -33.97
CA PHE A 339 0.03 22.92 -33.60
C PHE A 339 1.35 23.55 -34.03
N ALA A 340 2.47 22.85 -33.88
CA ALA A 340 3.77 23.30 -34.36
C ALA A 340 3.81 23.52 -35.88
N GLN A 341 3.25 22.58 -36.63
CA GLN A 341 3.16 22.68 -38.08
C GLN A 341 2.19 23.79 -38.52
N TRP A 342 1.12 24.02 -37.76
CA TRP A 342 0.21 25.15 -37.98
C TRP A 342 0.92 26.49 -37.76
N LEU A 343 1.76 26.62 -36.73
CA LEU A 343 2.58 27.82 -36.50
C LEU A 343 3.60 28.07 -37.61
N VAL A 344 4.16 27.03 -38.22
CA VAL A 344 5.07 27.17 -39.38
C VAL A 344 4.40 27.91 -40.53
N LEU A 345 3.09 27.78 -40.72
CA LEU A 345 2.35 28.45 -41.80
C LEU A 345 2.41 29.97 -41.70
N PHE A 346 2.58 30.52 -40.49
CA PHE A 346 2.67 31.96 -40.23
C PHE A 346 4.11 32.50 -40.23
N THR A 347 5.11 31.63 -40.43
CA THR A 347 6.53 32.01 -40.42
C THR A 347 7.13 31.98 -41.83
N PRO A 348 8.17 32.79 -42.11
CA PRO A 348 8.90 32.75 -43.40
C PRO A 348 9.60 31.40 -43.65
N LEU A 349 9.64 30.50 -42.66
CA LEU A 349 10.24 29.17 -42.72
C LEU A 349 9.38 28.14 -43.48
N LYS A 350 8.23 28.56 -44.03
CA LYS A 350 7.31 27.72 -44.82
C LYS A 350 7.99 27.00 -45.98
N LYS A 351 9.00 27.61 -46.62
CA LYS A 351 9.68 27.05 -47.81
C LYS A 351 10.85 26.11 -47.50
N LYS A 352 11.38 26.09 -46.27
CA LYS A 352 12.60 25.33 -45.92
C LYS A 352 12.25 24.08 -45.11
N ILE A 353 12.16 22.92 -45.76
CA ILE A 353 11.96 21.64 -45.07
C ILE A 353 13.32 21.22 -44.49
N SER A 354 13.51 21.39 -43.18
CA SER A 354 14.75 21.00 -42.50
C SER A 354 14.47 20.50 -41.09
N LEU A 355 15.17 19.45 -40.69
CA LEU A 355 15.12 18.83 -39.36
C LEU A 355 15.17 19.84 -38.20
N GLY A 356 16.11 20.78 -38.26
CA GLY A 356 16.28 21.79 -37.21
C GLY A 356 15.08 22.74 -37.07
N ARG A 357 14.36 23.02 -38.17
CA ARG A 357 13.14 23.84 -38.13
C ARG A 357 12.03 23.15 -37.36
N ASP A 358 11.76 21.88 -37.67
CA ASP A 358 10.63 21.17 -37.08
C ASP A 358 10.85 20.93 -35.57
N ILE A 359 12.10 20.63 -35.17
CA ILE A 359 12.48 20.55 -33.75
C ILE A 359 12.33 21.92 -33.06
N LEU A 360 12.79 23.00 -33.69
CA LEU A 360 12.66 24.35 -33.15
C LEU A 360 11.19 24.73 -32.95
N MET A 361 10.36 24.48 -33.96
CA MET A 361 8.94 24.85 -33.92
C MET A 361 8.14 23.98 -32.96
N PHE A 362 8.51 22.71 -32.80
CA PHE A 362 7.94 21.86 -31.75
C PHE A 362 8.28 22.40 -30.35
N THR A 363 9.54 22.79 -30.12
CA THR A 363 9.97 23.39 -28.85
C THR A 363 9.28 24.73 -28.59
N VAL A 364 9.15 25.60 -29.60
CA VAL A 364 8.42 26.87 -29.49
C VAL A 364 6.94 26.62 -29.16
N SER A 365 6.33 25.62 -29.78
CA SER A 365 4.94 25.23 -29.54
C SER A 365 4.72 24.73 -28.11
N LEU A 366 5.64 23.92 -27.59
CA LEU A 366 5.63 23.50 -26.19
C LEU A 366 5.71 24.71 -25.24
N GLY A 367 6.58 25.68 -25.53
CA GLY A 367 6.69 26.91 -24.75
C GLY A 367 5.38 27.72 -24.73
N ILE A 368 4.79 27.95 -25.90
CA ILE A 368 3.52 28.68 -26.04
C ILE A 368 2.38 27.96 -25.29
N ILE A 369 2.26 26.65 -25.48
CA ILE A 369 1.27 25.81 -24.81
C ILE A 369 1.46 25.83 -23.29
N SER A 370 2.71 25.81 -22.80
CA SER A 370 3.02 25.86 -21.38
C SER A 370 2.64 27.21 -20.77
N ILE A 371 2.90 28.32 -21.46
CA ILE A 371 2.49 29.66 -21.01
C ILE A 371 0.96 29.79 -20.99
N LEU A 372 0.27 29.34 -22.03
CA LEU A 372 -1.20 29.31 -22.09
C LEU A 372 -1.82 28.49 -20.95
N SER A 373 -1.14 27.42 -20.52
CA SER A 373 -1.60 26.56 -19.43
C SER A 373 -1.63 27.23 -18.05
N LEU A 374 -0.92 28.35 -17.86
CA LEU A 374 -0.95 29.12 -16.63
C LEU A 374 -2.28 29.84 -16.41
N ILE A 375 -3.06 30.06 -17.48
CA ILE A 375 -4.37 30.69 -17.39
C ILE A 375 -5.43 29.59 -17.16
N PRO A 376 -6.10 29.51 -16.00
CA PRO A 376 -6.90 28.34 -15.61
C PRO A 376 -8.00 27.95 -16.60
N VAL A 377 -8.71 28.94 -17.18
CA VAL A 377 -9.85 28.69 -18.08
C VAL A 377 -9.40 28.58 -19.54
N LEU A 378 -8.59 29.52 -20.02
CA LEU A 378 -8.11 29.54 -21.41
C LEU A 378 -7.14 28.39 -21.71
N GLY A 379 -6.24 28.09 -20.77
CA GLY A 379 -5.31 26.98 -20.88
C GLY A 379 -6.02 25.65 -21.03
N LEU A 380 -7.05 25.40 -20.21
CA LEU A 380 -7.84 24.17 -20.28
C LEU A 380 -8.56 24.03 -21.63
N LEU A 381 -9.22 25.09 -22.09
CA LEU A 381 -9.96 25.06 -23.35
C LEU A 381 -9.02 24.82 -24.54
N PHE A 382 -7.90 25.55 -24.60
CA PHE A 382 -6.92 25.42 -25.67
C PHE A 382 -6.25 24.03 -25.67
N MET A 383 -5.83 23.54 -24.50
CA MET A 383 -5.26 22.20 -24.34
C MET A 383 -6.23 21.11 -24.81
N THR A 384 -7.51 21.26 -24.47
CA THR A 384 -8.55 20.31 -24.89
C THR A 384 -8.69 20.29 -26.41
N LEU A 385 -8.64 21.44 -27.07
CA LEU A 385 -8.69 21.52 -28.54
C LEU A 385 -7.48 20.86 -29.20
N VAL A 386 -6.26 21.19 -28.75
CA VAL A 386 -5.02 20.61 -29.29
C VAL A 386 -5.01 19.09 -29.07
N PHE A 387 -5.45 18.64 -27.90
CA PHE A 387 -5.58 17.23 -27.57
C PHE A 387 -6.60 16.50 -28.45
N LEU A 388 -7.80 17.06 -28.62
CA LEU A 388 -8.85 16.50 -29.48
C LEU A 388 -8.40 16.40 -30.93
N MET A 389 -7.66 17.40 -31.43
CA MET A 389 -7.07 17.35 -32.77
C MET A 389 -6.09 16.19 -32.90
N GLY A 390 -5.22 15.98 -31.90
CA GLY A 390 -4.26 14.88 -31.91
C GLY A 390 -4.91 13.50 -31.87
N VAL A 391 -5.84 13.27 -30.93
CA VAL A 391 -6.61 12.01 -30.85
C VAL A 391 -7.42 11.78 -32.12
N GLY A 392 -8.10 12.82 -32.61
CA GLY A 392 -8.93 12.77 -33.80
C GLY A 392 -8.15 12.49 -35.08
N SER A 393 -6.89 12.93 -35.16
CA SER A 393 -6.04 12.66 -36.33
C SER A 393 -5.61 11.19 -36.37
N ILE A 394 -5.28 10.61 -35.21
CA ILE A 394 -4.93 9.19 -35.08
C ILE A 394 -6.13 8.33 -35.47
N LEU A 395 -7.29 8.58 -34.86
CA LEU A 395 -8.52 7.85 -35.15
C LEU A 395 -8.99 8.10 -36.59
N GLY A 396 -8.80 9.31 -37.11
CA GLY A 396 -9.12 9.68 -38.47
C GLY A 396 -8.42 8.81 -39.49
N VAL A 397 -7.11 8.56 -39.32
CA VAL A 397 -6.34 7.68 -40.21
C VAL A 397 -6.76 6.21 -40.08
N ILE A 398 -7.18 5.78 -38.90
CA ILE A 398 -7.63 4.39 -38.66
C ILE A 398 -9.00 4.13 -39.30
N PHE A 399 -9.96 5.04 -39.11
CA PHE A 399 -11.35 4.86 -39.55
C PHE A 399 -11.62 5.36 -40.97
N PHE A 400 -10.99 6.48 -41.34
CA PHE A 400 -11.10 7.08 -42.66
C PHE A 400 -9.77 6.85 -43.37
N ARG A 401 -9.55 5.62 -43.81
CA ARG A 401 -8.48 5.31 -44.76
C ARG A 401 -8.83 5.97 -46.10
N GLU A 402 -8.61 7.28 -46.21
CA GLU A 402 -8.66 7.99 -47.48
C GLU A 402 -7.72 7.26 -48.42
N GLY A 403 -8.30 6.62 -49.44
CA GLY A 403 -7.56 5.89 -50.47
C GLY A 403 -6.42 6.76 -50.97
N SER A 404 -5.23 6.20 -50.96
CA SER A 404 -3.99 6.78 -51.48
C SER A 404 -4.16 7.19 -52.95
N HIS A 405 -4.67 8.40 -53.20
CA HIS A 405 -4.71 9.00 -54.53
C HIS A 405 -3.71 10.16 -54.68
N VAL A 406 -2.64 10.18 -53.87
CA VAL A 406 -1.55 11.17 -54.02
C VAL A 406 -0.26 10.56 -54.58
N LEU A 407 -0.19 9.23 -54.76
CA LEU A 407 0.98 8.57 -55.36
C LEU A 407 1.10 8.75 -56.90
N TYR A 408 0.20 9.48 -57.56
CA TYR A 408 0.26 9.67 -59.02
C TYR A 408 0.85 11.01 -59.49
N ILE A 409 0.99 12.02 -58.64
CA ILE A 409 1.45 13.35 -59.12
C ILE A 409 2.97 13.49 -59.06
N GLU A 410 3.64 12.86 -58.09
CA GLU A 410 5.09 13.02 -57.93
C GLU A 410 5.92 12.20 -58.95
N ARG A 411 5.34 11.15 -59.54
CA ARG A 411 6.02 10.36 -60.58
C ARG A 411 5.93 10.95 -61.99
N SER A 412 5.00 11.88 -62.25
CA SER A 412 4.86 12.53 -63.58
C SER A 412 5.70 13.80 -63.73
N GLN A 413 6.07 14.46 -62.62
CA GLN A 413 6.96 15.64 -62.70
C GLN A 413 8.44 15.25 -62.73
N SER A 414 8.82 14.08 -62.20
CA SER A 414 10.21 13.59 -62.29
C SER A 414 10.57 13.03 -63.67
N SER A 415 9.60 12.73 -64.52
CA SER A 415 9.85 12.28 -65.90
C SER A 415 9.91 13.43 -66.92
N PHE A 416 9.45 14.65 -66.57
CA PHE A 416 9.44 15.78 -67.50
C PHE A 416 10.72 16.64 -67.44
N PHE A 417 11.52 16.52 -66.38
CA PHE A 417 12.79 17.25 -66.22
C PHE A 417 14.05 16.44 -66.60
N ARG A 418 13.88 15.33 -67.32
CA ARG A 418 15.01 14.50 -67.81
C ARG A 418 15.23 14.52 -69.31
N GLU A 419 14.40 15.22 -70.08
CA GLU A 419 14.61 15.45 -71.51
C GLU A 419 14.21 16.88 -71.88
N SER A 420 15.16 17.82 -71.74
CA SER A 420 15.30 19.02 -72.59
C SER A 420 16.55 19.79 -72.18
#